data_AF-A0A4R7B9K4-F1
#
_entry.id   AF-A0A4R7B9K4-F1
#
_cell.length_a   1.000
_cell.length_b   1.000
_cell.length_c   1.000
_cell.angle_alpha   90.00
_cell.angle_beta   90.00
_cell.angle_gamma   90.00
#
_symmetry.space_group_name_H-M   'P 1'
#
loop_
_entity.id
_entity.type
_entity.pdbx_description
1 polymer ?
#
loop_
_entity_poly.entity_id
_entity_poly.type
_entity_poly.pdbx_seq_one_letter_code
_entity_poly.pdbx_strand_id
1 'polypeptide(L)'
;MSEYANLWLYFLLVFGVIILPGMDMAFVMSSSMTGGRRVGLVAVAGIVAGGICHMLIAATGLSVLLKLVPATFLILLFAGAIYIAWIGWSLLHTRSLASSVATRGARTARQGFFGAMATCLLNPKAYLFMLAIFPQFVRADRGPIWMQASVLSLITAATQVAVYGSLALLAAQAMKTLADKPKAGAYAARGVGLMLILASVVTVWSGIRSL
;
A
#
# COMPACT_ATOMS: atom_id res chain seq x y z
N MET A 1 29.56 -11.35 9.78
CA MET A 1 28.29 -11.98 9.35
C MET A 1 28.26 -11.90 7.83
N SER A 2 28.08 -13.05 7.14
CA SER A 2 28.24 -13.17 5.68
C SER A 2 27.18 -12.36 4.92
N GLU A 3 27.45 -11.96 3.68
CA GLU A 3 26.57 -11.11 2.85
C GLU A 3 25.12 -11.61 2.75
N TYR A 4 24.93 -12.93 2.77
CA TYR A 4 23.61 -13.57 2.75
C TYR A 4 22.83 -13.32 4.04
N ALA A 5 23.51 -13.11 5.17
CA ALA A 5 22.89 -12.92 6.47
C ALA A 5 22.03 -11.65 6.56
N ASN A 6 22.23 -10.67 5.66
CA ASN A 6 21.52 -9.40 5.68
C ASN A 6 20.28 -9.38 4.77
N LEU A 7 20.28 -10.09 3.64
CA LEU A 7 19.16 -10.03 2.69
C LEU A 7 17.92 -10.79 3.18
N TRP A 8 18.11 -11.93 3.87
CA TRP A 8 16.97 -12.64 4.46
C TRP A 8 16.35 -11.87 5.63
N LEU A 9 17.16 -11.17 6.44
CA LEU A 9 16.67 -10.28 7.49
C LEU A 9 15.84 -9.14 6.90
N TYR A 10 16.36 -8.50 5.85
CA TYR A 10 15.61 -7.47 5.13
C TYR A 10 14.29 -8.02 4.59
N PHE A 11 14.31 -9.19 3.95
CA PHE A 11 13.12 -9.86 3.48
C PHE A 11 12.10 -10.10 4.61
N LEU A 12 12.52 -10.61 5.76
CA LEU A 12 11.61 -10.84 6.89
C LEU A 12 10.99 -9.54 7.42
N LEU A 13 11.78 -8.47 7.53
CA LEU A 13 11.29 -7.15 7.95
C LEU A 13 10.27 -6.59 6.95
N VAL A 14 10.60 -6.63 5.65
CA VAL A 14 9.72 -6.21 4.57
C VAL A 14 8.43 -7.04 4.55
N PHE A 15 8.55 -8.36 4.66
CA PHE A 15 7.42 -9.27 4.71
C PHE A 15 6.50 -8.97 5.90
N GLY A 16 7.07 -8.83 7.10
CA GLY A 16 6.33 -8.46 8.31
C GLY A 16 5.59 -7.13 8.16
N VAL A 17 6.23 -6.13 7.56
CA VAL A 17 5.60 -4.83 7.31
C VAL A 17 4.49 -4.92 6.26
N ILE A 18 4.68 -5.70 5.19
CA ILE A 18 3.72 -5.82 4.08
C ILE A 18 2.49 -6.64 4.47
N ILE A 19 2.64 -7.70 5.26
CA ILE A 19 1.51 -8.55 5.67
C ILE A 19 0.60 -7.86 6.69
N LEU A 20 1.13 -6.89 7.43
CA LEU A 20 0.34 -6.10 8.37
C LEU A 20 -0.73 -5.27 7.62
N PRO A 21 -2.01 -5.39 8.03
CA PRO A 21 -3.10 -4.64 7.43
C PRO A 21 -2.82 -3.15 7.38
N GLY A 22 -2.98 -2.55 6.20
CA GLY A 22 -2.70 -1.13 5.98
C GLY A 22 -3.32 -0.61 4.71
N MET A 23 -2.94 0.62 4.34
CA MET A 23 -3.56 1.36 3.24
C MET A 23 -3.44 0.64 1.89
N ASP A 24 -2.24 0.17 1.54
CA ASP A 24 -1.97 -0.56 0.28
C ASP A 24 -2.84 -1.82 0.17
N MET A 25 -2.88 -2.61 1.23
CA MET A 25 -3.64 -3.86 1.31
C MET A 25 -5.14 -3.61 1.09
N ALA A 26 -5.68 -2.61 1.79
CA ALA A 26 -7.08 -2.26 1.70
C ALA A 26 -7.45 -1.64 0.34
N PHE A 27 -6.55 -0.87 -0.28
CA PHE A 27 -6.75 -0.34 -1.63
C PHE A 27 -6.76 -1.46 -2.69
N VAL A 28 -5.85 -2.43 -2.60
CA VAL A 28 -5.82 -3.60 -3.51
C VAL A 28 -7.08 -4.44 -3.36
N MET A 29 -7.50 -4.70 -2.13
CA MET A 29 -8.73 -5.44 -1.86
C MET A 29 -9.94 -4.71 -2.44
N SER A 30 -10.09 -3.41 -2.17
CA SER A 30 -11.14 -2.56 -2.75
C SER A 30 -11.12 -2.58 -4.28
N SER A 31 -9.95 -2.43 -4.90
CA SER A 31 -9.79 -2.43 -6.36
C SER A 31 -10.16 -3.76 -6.99
N SER A 32 -9.80 -4.87 -6.33
CA SER A 32 -10.12 -6.22 -6.79
C SER A 32 -11.60 -6.52 -6.67
N MET A 33 -12.24 -6.00 -5.62
CA MET A 33 -13.67 -6.23 -5.38
C MET A 33 -14.57 -5.36 -6.27
N THR A 34 -14.13 -4.15 -6.63
CA THR A 34 -14.91 -3.19 -7.44
C THR A 34 -14.58 -3.26 -8.93
N GLY A 35 -13.35 -3.61 -9.31
CA GLY A 35 -12.89 -3.67 -10.70
C GLY A 35 -12.47 -5.07 -11.15
N GLY A 36 -12.65 -6.08 -10.31
CA GLY A 36 -12.28 -7.45 -10.58
C GLY A 36 -10.77 -7.71 -10.56
N ARG A 37 -10.38 -8.95 -10.91
CA ARG A 37 -8.99 -9.43 -10.89
C ARG A 37 -8.03 -8.51 -11.63
N ARG A 38 -8.41 -8.04 -12.83
CA ARG A 38 -7.54 -7.20 -13.66
C ARG A 38 -7.19 -5.89 -12.97
N VAL A 39 -8.18 -5.18 -12.43
CA VAL A 39 -7.97 -3.89 -11.77
C VAL A 39 -7.24 -4.06 -10.44
N GLY A 40 -7.49 -5.17 -9.73
CA GLY A 40 -6.72 -5.58 -8.57
C GLY A 40 -5.23 -5.74 -8.85
N LEU A 41 -4.86 -6.50 -9.89
CA LEU A 41 -3.46 -6.70 -10.27
C LEU A 41 -2.81 -5.42 -10.80
N VAL A 42 -3.57 -4.57 -11.49
CA VAL A 42 -3.08 -3.24 -11.90
C VAL A 42 -2.85 -2.32 -10.70
N ALA A 43 -3.68 -2.42 -9.65
CA ALA A 43 -3.43 -1.71 -8.39
C ALA A 43 -2.14 -2.21 -7.70
N VAL A 44 -1.87 -3.52 -7.73
CA VAL A 44 -0.60 -4.08 -7.23
C VAL A 44 0.59 -3.47 -7.98
N ALA A 45 0.51 -3.37 -9.32
CA ALA A 45 1.55 -2.70 -10.11
C ALA A 45 1.73 -1.22 -9.72
N GLY A 46 0.64 -0.52 -9.41
CA GLY A 46 0.69 0.86 -8.89
C GLY A 46 1.40 0.97 -7.54
N ILE A 47 1.14 0.05 -6.61
CA ILE A 47 1.86 -0.02 -5.32
C ILE A 47 3.33 -0.32 -5.51
N VAL A 48 3.68 -1.24 -6.41
CA VAL A 48 5.09 -1.53 -6.73
C VAL A 48 5.78 -0.29 -7.30
N ALA A 49 5.14 0.44 -8.21
CA ALA A 49 5.66 1.70 -8.73
C ALA A 49 5.87 2.75 -7.62
N GLY A 50 4.90 2.89 -6.70
CA GLY A 50 5.02 3.75 -5.53
C GLY A 50 6.17 3.34 -4.59
N GLY A 51 6.33 2.03 -4.36
CA GLY A 51 7.43 1.49 -3.56
C GLY A 51 8.81 1.73 -4.17
N ILE A 52 8.93 1.63 -5.51
CA ILE A 52 10.16 2.00 -6.22
C ILE A 52 10.45 3.49 -6.01
N CYS A 53 9.45 4.37 -6.08
CA CYS A 53 9.63 5.79 -5.79
C CYS A 53 10.12 6.02 -4.35
N HIS A 54 9.57 5.34 -3.34
CA HIS A 54 10.11 5.40 -1.98
C HIS A 54 11.57 4.97 -1.92
N MET A 55 11.94 3.92 -2.66
CA MET A 55 13.31 3.44 -2.67
C MET A 55 14.29 4.44 -3.29
N LEU A 56 13.86 5.15 -4.35
CA LEU A 56 14.65 6.23 -4.94
C LEU A 56 14.81 7.42 -3.97
N ILE A 57 13.74 7.77 -3.24
CA ILE A 57 13.79 8.80 -2.19
C ILE A 57 14.76 8.39 -1.07
N ALA A 58 14.78 7.11 -0.71
CA ALA A 58 15.68 6.53 0.29
C ALA A 58 17.14 6.60 -0.17
N ALA A 59 17.40 6.15 -1.41
CA ALA A 59 18.74 6.02 -1.98
C ALA A 59 19.41 7.37 -2.24
N THR A 60 18.62 8.39 -2.59
CA THR A 60 19.11 9.77 -2.79
C THR A 60 19.33 10.53 -1.48
N GLY A 61 18.94 9.95 -0.34
CA GLY A 61 18.97 10.64 0.95
C GLY A 61 17.91 11.72 1.10
N LEU A 62 17.01 11.88 0.12
CA LEU A 62 15.89 12.83 0.21
C LEU A 62 14.97 12.53 1.40
N SER A 63 14.96 11.27 1.83
CA SER A 63 14.33 10.83 3.09
C SER A 63 14.83 11.62 4.32
N VAL A 64 16.07 12.11 4.32
CA VAL A 64 16.63 12.91 5.44
C VAL A 64 15.83 14.21 5.63
N LEU A 65 15.24 14.80 4.57
CA LEU A 65 14.39 15.99 4.71
C LEU A 65 13.17 15.74 5.59
N LEU A 66 12.62 14.52 5.59
CA LEU A 66 11.50 14.17 6.48
C LEU A 66 11.91 14.11 7.95
N LYS A 67 13.19 13.85 8.25
CA LYS A 67 13.74 13.93 9.61
C LYS A 67 14.04 15.38 10.00
N LEU A 68 14.55 16.18 9.08
CA LEU A 68 14.94 17.57 9.33
C LEU A 68 13.74 18.53 9.38
N VAL A 69 12.64 18.20 8.68
CA VAL A 69 11.44 19.02 8.60
C VAL A 69 10.21 18.18 8.99
N PRO A 70 9.89 18.09 10.31
CA PRO A 70 8.74 17.31 10.80
C PRO A 70 7.41 17.68 10.14
N ALA A 71 7.25 18.95 9.75
CA ALA A 71 6.06 19.44 9.05
C ALA A 71 5.80 18.70 7.72
N THR A 72 6.85 18.33 6.98
CA THR A 72 6.69 17.60 5.70
C THR A 72 6.12 16.20 5.92
N PHE A 73 6.55 15.51 6.98
CA PHE A 73 5.97 14.23 7.36
C PHE A 73 4.50 14.37 7.79
N LEU A 74 4.16 15.39 8.59
CA LEU A 74 2.78 15.66 8.99
C LEU A 74 1.85 15.97 7.81
N ILE A 75 2.30 16.82 6.87
CA ILE A 75 1.51 17.15 5.67
C ILE A 75 1.20 15.87 4.88
N LEU A 76 2.21 15.02 4.67
CA LEU A 76 2.06 13.77 3.94
C LEU A 76 1.13 12.79 4.68
N LEU A 77 1.30 12.68 6.00
CA LEU A 77 0.48 11.87 6.89
C LEU A 77 -1.00 12.25 6.79
N PHE A 78 -1.32 13.53 6.96
CA PHE A 78 -2.69 14.02 6.90
C PHE A 78 -3.27 13.93 5.49
N ALA A 79 -2.51 14.28 4.44
CA ALA A 79 -2.96 14.15 3.06
C ALA A 79 -3.33 12.71 2.72
N GLY A 80 -2.50 11.74 3.13
CA GLY A 80 -2.76 10.32 2.97
C GLY A 80 -3.99 9.83 3.70
N ALA A 81 -4.10 10.21 4.97
CA ALA A 81 -5.23 9.86 5.80
C ALA A 81 -6.56 10.38 5.24
N ILE A 82 -6.59 11.65 4.80
CA ILE A 82 -7.78 12.26 4.19
C ILE A 82 -8.16 11.55 2.89
N TYR A 83 -7.18 11.30 2.01
CA TYR A 83 -7.43 10.62 0.74
C TYR A 83 -8.03 9.22 0.94
N ILE A 84 -7.47 8.44 1.87
CA ILE A 84 -7.93 7.09 2.20
C ILE A 84 -9.29 7.10 2.89
N ALA A 85 -9.50 8.02 3.84
CA ALA A 85 -10.78 8.19 4.51
C ALA A 85 -11.89 8.54 3.51
N TRP A 86 -11.59 9.39 2.52
CA TRP A 86 -12.52 9.73 1.44
C TRP A 86 -12.91 8.50 0.60
N ILE A 87 -11.94 7.64 0.26
CA ILE A 87 -12.22 6.37 -0.43
C ILE A 87 -13.07 5.45 0.46
N GLY A 88 -12.69 5.28 1.73
CA GLY A 88 -13.42 4.41 2.67
C GLY A 88 -14.86 4.87 2.88
N TRP A 89 -15.07 6.18 3.06
CA TRP A 89 -16.39 6.82 3.19
C TRP A 89 -17.28 6.53 1.96
N SER A 90 -16.70 6.58 0.77
CA SER A 90 -17.43 6.30 -0.47
C SER A 90 -17.94 4.84 -0.55
N LEU A 91 -17.22 3.90 0.05
CA LEU A 91 -17.62 2.48 0.11
C LEU A 91 -18.68 2.21 1.18
N LEU A 92 -18.69 2.94 2.30
CA LEU A 92 -19.73 2.80 3.33
C LEU A 92 -21.15 3.11 2.80
N HIS A 93 -21.24 4.09 1.91
CA HIS A 93 -22.51 4.58 1.36
C HIS A 93 -22.98 3.79 0.12
N THR A 94 -22.30 2.69 -0.22
CA THR A 94 -22.68 1.82 -1.32
C THR A 94 -23.84 0.88 -0.94
N ARG A 95 -24.90 0.83 -1.76
CA ARG A 95 -26.10 -0.02 -1.53
C ARG A 95 -25.87 -1.51 -1.86
N SER A 96 -24.99 -1.81 -2.82
CA SER A 96 -24.44 -3.14 -3.11
C SER A 96 -23.21 -2.92 -4.00
N LEU A 97 -22.19 -3.78 -3.90
CA LEU A 97 -21.02 -3.70 -4.80
C LEU A 97 -21.44 -3.87 -6.27
N ALA A 98 -22.43 -4.72 -6.57
CA ALA A 98 -22.98 -4.88 -7.91
C ALA A 98 -23.68 -3.60 -8.41
N SER A 99 -24.42 -2.90 -7.55
CA SER A 99 -25.03 -1.62 -7.91
C SER A 99 -24.05 -0.45 -7.88
N SER A 100 -22.96 -0.50 -7.11
CA SER A 100 -21.85 0.47 -7.18
C SER A 100 -21.12 0.37 -8.50
N VAL A 101 -20.81 -0.86 -8.94
CA VAL A 101 -20.21 -1.13 -10.25
C VAL A 101 -21.15 -0.72 -11.38
N ALA A 102 -22.46 -0.93 -11.23
CA ALA A 102 -23.44 -0.51 -12.24
C ALA A 102 -23.72 1.01 -12.26
N THR A 103 -23.65 1.71 -11.11
CA THR A 103 -23.99 3.15 -11.02
C THR A 103 -22.79 4.10 -11.08
N ARG A 104 -21.61 3.70 -10.59
CA ARG A 104 -20.36 4.49 -10.68
C ARG A 104 -19.43 4.01 -11.79
N GLY A 105 -19.78 2.92 -12.48
CA GLY A 105 -18.88 2.20 -13.37
C GLY A 105 -17.85 1.38 -12.58
N ALA A 106 -17.42 0.25 -13.14
CA ALA A 106 -16.28 -0.50 -12.61
C ALA A 106 -15.06 0.44 -12.55
N ARG A 107 -14.28 0.39 -11.44
CA ARG A 107 -13.01 1.13 -11.35
C ARG A 107 -12.15 0.77 -12.55
N THR A 108 -11.71 1.76 -13.32
CA THR A 108 -10.88 1.52 -14.50
C THR A 108 -9.47 1.08 -14.10
N ALA A 109 -8.75 0.41 -15.01
CA ALA A 109 -7.34 0.05 -14.78
C ALA A 109 -6.49 1.29 -14.46
N ARG A 110 -6.72 2.41 -15.15
CA ARG A 110 -6.03 3.68 -14.90
C ARG A 110 -6.27 4.21 -13.48
N GLN A 111 -7.52 4.20 -13.02
CA GLN A 111 -7.87 4.59 -11.65
C GLN A 111 -7.27 3.64 -10.62
N GLY A 112 -7.23 2.33 -10.91
CA GLY A 112 -6.58 1.33 -10.07
C GLY A 112 -5.08 1.60 -9.92
N PHE A 113 -4.37 1.84 -11.03
CA PHE A 113 -2.93 2.10 -11.01
C PHE A 113 -2.57 3.38 -10.26
N PHE A 114 -3.09 4.53 -10.71
CA PHE A 114 -2.72 5.82 -10.14
C PHE A 114 -3.25 6.00 -8.72
N GLY A 115 -4.42 5.45 -8.42
CA GLY A 115 -4.94 5.46 -7.05
C GLY A 115 -4.07 4.62 -6.11
N ALA A 116 -3.62 3.45 -6.54
CA ALA A 116 -2.76 2.59 -5.72
C ALA A 116 -1.36 3.18 -5.54
N MET A 117 -0.79 3.77 -6.59
CA MET A 117 0.47 4.50 -6.52
C MET A 117 0.37 5.68 -5.56
N ALA A 118 -0.69 6.49 -5.65
CA ALA A 118 -0.93 7.60 -4.73
C ALA A 118 -1.12 7.11 -3.29
N THR A 119 -1.91 6.05 -3.07
CA THR A 119 -2.07 5.42 -1.76
C THR A 119 -0.74 4.98 -1.17
N CYS A 120 0.11 4.32 -1.97
CA CYS A 120 1.42 3.88 -1.54
C CYS A 120 2.30 5.09 -1.19
N LEU A 121 2.41 6.08 -2.08
CA LEU A 121 3.18 7.31 -1.84
C LEU A 121 2.70 8.13 -0.64
N LEU A 122 1.46 7.97 -0.22
CA LEU A 122 0.91 8.64 0.95
C LEU A 122 1.00 7.78 2.22
N ASN A 123 1.57 6.58 2.15
CA ASN A 123 1.61 5.62 3.23
C ASN A 123 2.77 5.89 4.19
N PRO A 124 2.54 6.46 5.38
CA PRO A 124 3.62 6.79 6.30
C PRO A 124 4.35 5.55 6.82
N LYS A 125 3.72 4.36 6.80
CA LYS A 125 4.41 3.10 7.13
C LYS A 125 5.63 2.88 6.24
N ALA A 126 5.50 3.19 4.95
CA ALA A 126 6.60 3.05 4.00
C ALA A 126 7.71 4.08 4.26
N TYR A 127 7.36 5.31 4.67
CA TYR A 127 8.34 6.32 5.07
C TYR A 127 9.06 5.95 6.36
N LEU A 128 8.34 5.47 7.37
CA LEU A 128 8.95 4.98 8.61
C LEU A 128 9.91 3.83 8.33
N PHE A 129 9.52 2.88 7.47
CA PHE A 129 10.42 1.81 7.02
C PHE A 129 11.66 2.36 6.29
N MET A 130 11.47 3.30 5.37
CA MET A 130 12.57 3.96 4.66
C MET A 130 13.52 4.73 5.62
N LEU A 131 13.01 5.36 6.67
CA LEU A 131 13.81 6.17 7.58
C LEU A 131 14.52 5.35 8.65
N ALA A 132 13.90 4.26 9.08
CA ALA A 132 14.39 3.43 10.17
C ALA A 132 15.17 2.22 9.65
N ILE A 133 14.66 1.53 8.64
CA ILE A 133 15.17 0.21 8.22
C ILE A 133 16.14 0.33 7.06
N PHE A 134 15.77 1.02 5.97
CA PHE A 134 16.60 1.07 4.75
C PHE A 134 18.09 1.44 4.98
N PRO A 135 18.44 2.48 5.76
CA PRO A 135 19.83 2.88 5.97
C PRO A 135 20.66 1.81 6.69
N GLN A 136 20.02 0.90 7.43
CA GLN A 136 20.70 -0.19 8.13
C GLN A 136 21.20 -1.28 7.18
N PHE A 137 20.62 -1.37 5.97
CA PHE A 137 20.94 -2.39 4.97
C PHE A 137 21.82 -1.87 3.83
N VAL A 138 22.15 -0.58 3.82
CA VAL A 138 22.99 0.05 2.79
C VAL A 138 24.32 0.49 3.40
N ARG A 139 25.41 0.15 2.71
CA ARG A 139 26.77 0.42 3.19
C ARG A 139 27.64 0.99 2.08
N ALA A 140 28.08 2.24 2.26
CA ALA A 140 28.91 2.95 1.27
C ALA A 140 30.28 2.30 1.05
N ASP A 141 30.80 1.59 2.06
CA ASP A 141 32.06 0.84 2.00
C ASP A 141 31.96 -0.49 1.23
N ARG A 142 30.76 -0.88 0.79
CA ARG A 142 30.47 -2.20 0.16
C ARG A 142 30.03 -2.10 -1.29
N GLY A 143 30.43 -1.05 -1.99
CA GLY A 143 30.13 -0.82 -3.40
C GLY A 143 28.99 0.17 -3.63
N PRO A 144 28.52 0.31 -4.88
CA PRO A 144 27.62 1.38 -5.26
C PRO A 144 26.25 1.28 -4.54
N ILE A 145 25.84 2.37 -3.90
CA ILE A 145 24.55 2.47 -3.18
C ILE A 145 23.37 2.13 -4.09
N TRP A 146 23.41 2.55 -5.35
CA TRP A 146 22.33 2.29 -6.31
C TRP A 146 22.13 0.79 -6.57
N MET A 147 23.20 -0.01 -6.64
CA MET A 147 23.08 -1.47 -6.81
C MET A 147 22.44 -2.12 -5.59
N GLN A 148 22.88 -1.73 -4.38
CA GLN A 148 22.30 -2.23 -3.13
C GLN A 148 20.82 -1.85 -3.05
N ALA A 149 20.48 -0.59 -3.34
CA ALA A 149 19.10 -0.11 -3.39
C ALA A 149 18.26 -0.86 -4.43
N SER A 150 18.80 -1.20 -5.61
CA SER A 150 18.11 -1.98 -6.63
C SER A 150 17.77 -3.39 -6.14
N VAL A 151 18.71 -4.08 -5.46
CA VAL A 151 18.47 -5.42 -4.90
C VAL A 151 17.39 -5.38 -3.82
N LEU A 152 17.48 -4.43 -2.87
CA LEU A 152 16.48 -4.26 -1.83
C LEU A 152 15.11 -3.86 -2.40
N SER A 153 15.09 -3.05 -3.47
CA SER A 153 13.87 -2.68 -4.21
C SER A 153 13.22 -3.91 -4.84
N LEU A 154 14.03 -4.79 -5.46
CA LEU A 154 13.54 -6.02 -6.07
C LEU A 154 12.94 -6.97 -5.03
N ILE A 155 13.58 -7.13 -3.88
CA ILE A 155 13.03 -7.93 -2.76
C ILE A 155 11.68 -7.35 -2.31
N THR A 156 11.60 -6.04 -2.16
CA THR A 156 10.36 -5.35 -1.75
C THR A 156 9.26 -5.51 -2.78
N ALA A 157 9.56 -5.25 -4.06
CA ALA A 157 8.61 -5.40 -5.16
C ALA A 157 8.11 -6.85 -5.29
N ALA A 158 9.01 -7.84 -5.21
CA ALA A 158 8.64 -9.25 -5.26
C ALA A 158 7.72 -9.63 -4.08
N THR A 159 8.01 -9.14 -2.89
CA THR A 159 7.18 -9.38 -1.70
C THR A 159 5.80 -8.72 -1.82
N GLN A 160 5.74 -7.47 -2.32
CA GLN A 160 4.48 -6.77 -2.60
C GLN A 160 3.65 -7.52 -3.65
N VAL A 161 4.26 -7.97 -4.74
CA VAL A 161 3.58 -8.76 -5.79
C VAL A 161 3.06 -10.07 -5.21
N ALA A 162 3.86 -10.79 -4.42
CA ALA A 162 3.43 -12.05 -3.82
C ALA A 162 2.26 -11.86 -2.86
N VAL A 163 2.37 -10.94 -1.90
CA VAL A 163 1.36 -10.73 -0.85
C VAL A 163 0.11 -10.06 -1.42
N TYR A 164 0.26 -8.89 -2.04
CA TYR A 164 -0.88 -8.12 -2.54
C TYR A 164 -1.46 -8.73 -3.82
N GLY A 165 -0.65 -9.38 -4.66
CA GLY A 165 -1.15 -10.15 -5.80
C GLY A 165 -2.03 -11.31 -5.35
N SER A 166 -1.58 -12.11 -4.38
CA SER A 166 -2.39 -13.19 -3.82
C SER A 166 -3.70 -12.65 -3.22
N LEU A 167 -3.62 -11.56 -2.45
CA LEU A 167 -4.81 -10.91 -1.91
C LEU A 167 -5.77 -10.42 -3.01
N ALA A 168 -5.25 -9.84 -4.10
CA ALA A 168 -6.06 -9.37 -5.21
C ALA A 168 -6.83 -10.53 -5.88
N LEU A 169 -6.17 -11.67 -6.07
CA LEU A 169 -6.78 -12.87 -6.62
C LEU A 169 -7.88 -13.42 -5.72
N LEU A 170 -7.59 -13.55 -4.42
CA LEU A 170 -8.52 -14.07 -3.42
C LEU A 170 -9.75 -13.15 -3.27
N ALA A 171 -9.53 -11.84 -3.21
CA ALA A 171 -10.60 -10.85 -3.11
C ALA A 171 -11.51 -10.84 -4.34
N ALA A 172 -10.93 -10.95 -5.55
CA ALA A 172 -11.70 -11.04 -6.79
C ALA A 172 -12.51 -12.35 -6.86
N GLN A 173 -11.94 -13.47 -6.40
CA GLN A 173 -12.62 -14.76 -6.37
C GLN A 173 -13.79 -14.77 -5.37
N ALA A 174 -13.58 -14.22 -4.16
CA ALA A 174 -14.64 -14.06 -3.17
C ALA A 174 -15.81 -13.20 -3.71
N MET A 175 -15.52 -12.20 -4.54
CA MET A 175 -16.58 -11.40 -5.15
C MET A 175 -17.40 -12.12 -6.21
N LYS A 176 -16.82 -13.11 -6.92
CA LYS A 176 -17.60 -13.95 -7.84
C LYS A 176 -18.65 -14.77 -7.10
N THR A 177 -18.32 -15.30 -5.92
CA THR A 177 -19.27 -16.09 -5.11
C THR A 177 -20.31 -15.22 -4.39
N LEU A 178 -19.99 -13.94 -4.17
CA LEU A 178 -20.89 -12.94 -3.58
C LEU A 178 -21.79 -12.24 -4.62
N ALA A 179 -21.56 -12.44 -5.92
CA ALA A 179 -22.29 -11.77 -7.00
C ALA A 179 -23.80 -12.01 -6.94
N ASP A 180 -24.21 -13.23 -6.59
CA ASP A 180 -25.62 -13.62 -6.49
C ASP A 180 -26.27 -13.21 -5.15
N LYS A 181 -25.49 -12.60 -4.24
CA LYS A 181 -25.91 -12.24 -2.87
C LYS A 181 -25.78 -10.73 -2.64
N PRO A 182 -26.71 -9.89 -3.13
CA PRO A 182 -26.58 -8.43 -3.11
C PRO A 182 -26.41 -7.83 -1.70
N LYS A 183 -27.05 -8.40 -0.67
CA LYS A 183 -26.84 -7.99 0.74
C LYS A 183 -25.41 -8.30 1.21
N ALA A 184 -24.89 -9.48 0.89
CA ALA A 184 -23.53 -9.89 1.28
C ALA A 184 -22.46 -9.04 0.57
N GLY A 185 -22.67 -8.71 -0.71
CA GLY A 185 -21.83 -7.74 -1.43
C GLY A 185 -21.85 -6.34 -0.80
N ALA A 186 -22.99 -5.87 -0.30
CA ALA A 186 -23.05 -4.60 0.42
C ALA A 186 -22.26 -4.62 1.75
N TYR A 187 -22.39 -5.68 2.54
CA TYR A 187 -21.60 -5.85 3.77
C TYR A 187 -20.10 -5.94 3.49
N ALA A 188 -19.70 -6.63 2.43
CA ALA A 188 -18.30 -6.73 2.03
C ALA A 188 -17.73 -5.33 1.64
N ALA A 189 -18.50 -4.54 0.89
CA ALA A 189 -18.14 -3.16 0.55
C ALA A 189 -17.95 -2.29 1.79
N ARG A 190 -18.90 -2.36 2.72
CA ARG A 190 -18.87 -1.62 3.98
C ARG A 190 -17.73 -2.07 4.88
N GLY A 191 -17.43 -3.37 4.93
CA GLY A 191 -16.29 -3.91 5.66
C GLY A 191 -14.96 -3.34 5.18
N VAL A 192 -14.74 -3.29 3.87
CA VAL A 192 -13.55 -2.65 3.28
C VAL A 192 -13.54 -1.14 3.51
N GLY A 193 -14.70 -0.48 3.41
CA GLY A 193 -14.83 0.95 3.73
C GLY A 193 -14.45 1.27 5.17
N LEU A 194 -14.96 0.48 6.14
CA LEU A 194 -14.61 0.59 7.55
C LEU A 194 -13.13 0.31 7.77
N MET A 195 -12.58 -0.73 7.13
CA MET A 195 -11.15 -1.05 7.22
C MET A 195 -10.27 0.10 6.73
N LEU A 196 -10.63 0.76 5.62
CA LEU A 196 -9.89 1.92 5.11
C LEU A 196 -9.98 3.12 6.05
N ILE A 197 -11.15 3.41 6.62
CA ILE A 197 -11.31 4.51 7.59
C ILE A 197 -10.51 4.21 8.86
N LEU A 198 -10.60 2.99 9.40
CA LEU A 198 -9.82 2.57 10.56
C LEU A 198 -8.32 2.62 10.26
N ALA A 199 -7.89 2.15 9.09
CA ALA A 199 -6.50 2.26 8.66
C ALA A 199 -6.05 3.72 8.61
N SER A 200 -6.85 4.63 8.07
CA SER A 200 -6.57 6.07 8.06
C SER A 200 -6.39 6.63 9.48
N VAL A 201 -7.33 6.33 10.39
CA VAL A 201 -7.26 6.78 11.80
C VAL A 201 -6.03 6.23 12.51
N VAL A 202 -5.76 4.92 12.40
CA VAL A 202 -4.58 4.27 12.98
C VAL A 202 -3.30 4.84 12.39
N THR A 203 -3.30 5.14 11.09
CA THR A 203 -2.18 5.74 10.38
C THR A 203 -1.85 7.11 10.95
N VAL A 204 -2.84 8.00 11.09
CA VAL A 204 -2.65 9.33 11.73
C VAL A 204 -2.17 9.19 13.16
N TRP A 205 -2.83 8.34 13.95
CA TRP A 205 -2.51 8.14 15.36
C TRP A 205 -1.07 7.65 15.57
N SER A 206 -0.67 6.61 14.82
CA SER A 206 0.69 6.07 14.88
C SER A 206 1.72 7.08 14.37
N GLY A 207 1.42 7.81 13.30
CA GLY A 207 2.29 8.84 12.75
C GLY A 207 2.55 9.97 13.75
N ILE A 208 1.52 10.47 14.44
CA ILE A 208 1.67 11.52 15.47
C ILE A 208 2.49 11.02 16.66
N ARG A 209 2.30 9.76 17.10
CA ARG A 209 3.09 9.17 18.20
C ARG A 209 4.56 8.89 17.86
N SER A 210 4.90 8.91 16.57
CA SER A 210 6.27 8.61 16.09
C SER A 210 7.13 9.87 15.92
N LEU A 211 6.55 11.05 16.16
CA LEU A 211 7.24 12.35 16.21
C LEU A 211 7.63 12.67 17.65
#